data_AF-A0A917XLB4-F1
#
_entry.id   AF-A0A917XLB4-F1
#
_cell.length_a   1.000
_cell.length_b   1.000
_cell.length_c   1.000
_cell.angle_alpha   90.00
_cell.angle_beta   90.00
_cell.angle_gamma   90.00
#
_symmetry.space_group_name_H-M   'P 1'
#
loop_
_entity.id
_entity.type
_entity.pdbx_description
1 polymer ?
#
loop_
_entity_poly.entity_id
_entity_poly.type
_entity_poly.pdbx_seq_one_letter_code
_entity_poly.pdbx_strand_id
1 'polypeptide(L)'
;MLAHTIRPILVLGNVTTADNLADVTAFASDVADRLRFPAVVATHRDYDLSKFEGVVLADGWSESFPSAALGCEALTTDMCTMEARDVYEYAVNTTCGHCGEVDPEAAPVYRDGMWTVSVCPGCVSAHESLRFPGIVLPVAA
;
A
#
# COMPACT_ATOMS: atom_id res chain seq x y z
N MET A 1 -22.72 -2.31 4.24
CA MET A 1 -21.41 -1.70 4.59
C MET A 1 -21.21 -0.54 3.63
N LEU A 2 -21.16 0.69 4.13
CA LEU A 2 -20.81 1.84 3.30
C LEU A 2 -19.37 1.59 2.83
N ALA A 3 -19.17 1.53 1.52
CA ALA A 3 -17.84 1.53 0.94
C ALA A 3 -17.21 2.88 1.28
N HIS A 4 -16.56 2.98 2.45
CA HIS A 4 -15.63 4.06 2.68
C HIS A 4 -14.55 3.93 1.61
N THR A 5 -14.42 4.94 0.77
CA THR A 5 -13.33 5.06 -0.19
C THR A 5 -12.06 5.17 0.65
N ILE A 6 -11.38 4.05 0.88
CA ILE A 6 -10.11 4.03 1.60
C ILE A 6 -9.09 4.65 0.66
N ARG A 7 -8.53 5.81 1.00
CA ARG A 7 -7.41 6.38 0.25
C ARG A 7 -6.15 5.53 0.53
N PRO A 8 -5.37 5.19 -0.49
CA PRO A 8 -4.19 4.36 -0.29
C PRO A 8 -3.05 5.18 0.32
N ILE A 9 -2.03 4.48 0.79
CA ILE A 9 -0.72 5.04 1.13
C ILE A 9 0.14 5.06 -0.12
N LEU A 10 0.77 6.20 -0.41
CA LEU A 10 1.76 6.30 -1.47
C LEU A 10 3.15 5.97 -0.92
N VAL A 11 3.81 4.97 -1.51
CA VAL A 11 5.15 4.53 -1.14
C VAL A 11 6.15 5.12 -2.13
N LEU A 12 7.08 5.92 -1.60
CA LEU A 12 8.15 6.57 -2.35
C LEU A 12 9.45 5.83 -2.09
N GLY A 13 10.14 5.40 -3.15
CA GLY A 13 11.41 4.69 -3.04
C GLY A 13 12.28 4.86 -4.28
N ASN A 14 13.47 4.28 -4.28
CA ASN A 14 14.29 4.25 -5.48
C ASN A 14 13.63 3.32 -6.53
N VAL A 15 13.24 3.87 -7.67
CA VAL A 15 12.58 3.11 -8.77
C VAL A 15 13.36 3.21 -10.09
N THR A 16 14.65 3.57 -10.01
CA THR A 16 15.48 3.86 -11.19
C THR A 16 15.91 2.60 -11.96
N THR A 17 15.85 1.43 -11.32
CA THR A 17 16.15 0.12 -11.91
C THR A 17 15.01 -0.86 -11.62
N ALA A 18 14.96 -1.97 -12.37
CA ALA A 18 13.98 -3.03 -12.14
C ALA A 18 14.14 -3.67 -10.75
N ASP A 19 15.38 -3.88 -10.30
CA ASP A 19 15.67 -4.47 -8.99
C ASP A 19 15.22 -3.53 -7.86
N ASN A 20 15.54 -2.24 -7.96
CA ASN A 20 15.11 -1.26 -6.96
C ASN A 20 13.57 -1.14 -6.92
N LEU A 21 12.91 -1.18 -8.09
CA LEU A 21 11.45 -1.19 -8.16
C LEU A 21 10.87 -2.46 -7.50
N ALA A 22 11.49 -3.62 -7.69
CA ALA A 22 11.06 -4.86 -7.05
C ALA A 22 11.19 -4.77 -5.51
N ASP A 23 12.29 -4.22 -5.01
CA ASP A 23 12.52 -4.01 -3.58
C ASP A 23 11.49 -3.06 -2.97
N VAL A 24 11.22 -1.92 -3.62
CA VAL A 24 10.20 -0.96 -3.17
C VAL A 24 8.79 -1.56 -3.26
N THR A 25 8.53 -2.40 -4.27
CA THR A 25 7.24 -3.10 -4.40
C THR A 25 7.05 -4.13 -3.29
N ALA A 26 8.10 -4.86 -2.90
CA ALA A 26 8.06 -5.77 -1.77
C ALA A 26 7.84 -5.01 -0.46
N PHE A 27 8.56 -3.89 -0.25
CA PHE A 27 8.35 -3.03 0.91
C PHE A 27 6.93 -2.44 0.97
N ALA A 28 6.32 -2.08 -0.17
CA ALA A 28 4.94 -1.62 -0.19
C ALA A 28 3.93 -2.68 0.30
N SER A 29 4.26 -3.97 0.18
CA SER A 29 3.47 -5.03 0.84
C SER A 29 3.56 -4.94 2.35
N ASP A 30 4.76 -4.73 2.91
CA ASP A 30 4.93 -4.53 4.37
C ASP A 30 4.16 -3.31 4.86
N VAL A 31 4.17 -2.21 4.10
CA VAL A 31 3.39 -1.00 4.39
C VAL A 31 1.90 -1.34 4.44
N ALA A 32 1.39 -2.05 3.45
CA ALA A 32 -0.03 -2.37 3.37
C ALA A 32 -0.50 -3.26 4.53
N ASP A 33 0.34 -4.22 4.91
CA ASP A 33 0.09 -5.14 6.02
C ASP A 33 0.10 -4.41 7.36
N ARG A 34 1.21 -3.73 7.66
CA ARG A 34 1.49 -3.12 8.97
C ARG A 34 0.62 -1.92 9.26
N LEU A 35 0.35 -1.08 8.25
CA LEU A 35 -0.51 0.10 8.41
C LEU A 35 -1.99 -0.22 8.21
N ARG A 36 -2.32 -1.38 7.62
CA ARG A 36 -3.71 -1.80 7.31
C ARG A 36 -4.42 -0.85 6.34
N PHE A 37 -3.66 -0.25 5.42
CA PHE A 37 -4.17 0.54 4.31
C PHE A 37 -3.68 -0.07 2.98
N PRO A 38 -4.43 0.05 1.88
CA PRO A 38 -3.89 -0.27 0.57
C PRO A 38 -2.65 0.58 0.28
N ALA A 39 -1.68 0.05 -0.45
CA ALA A 39 -0.43 0.75 -0.76
C ALA A 39 -0.12 0.76 -2.26
N VAL A 40 0.37 1.89 -2.75
CA VAL A 40 0.77 2.10 -4.15
C VAL A 40 2.21 2.58 -4.21
N VAL A 41 3.02 2.02 -5.11
CA VAL A 41 4.37 2.53 -5.37
C VAL A 41 4.31 3.68 -6.37
N ALA A 42 4.95 4.80 -6.04
CA ALA A 42 5.14 5.89 -7.00
C ALA A 42 6.20 5.51 -8.04
N THR A 43 5.81 5.46 -9.31
CA THR A 43 6.73 5.13 -10.43
C THR A 43 7.09 6.35 -11.30
N HIS A 44 6.43 7.49 -11.06
CA HIS A 44 6.64 8.76 -11.72
C HIS A 44 6.26 9.90 -10.76
N ARG A 45 6.46 11.17 -11.18
CA ARG A 45 6.25 12.32 -10.29
C ARG A 45 4.82 12.86 -10.30
N ASP A 46 4.03 12.55 -11.32
CA ASP A 46 2.73 13.23 -11.55
C ASP A 46 1.58 12.67 -10.68
N TYR A 47 1.89 12.15 -9.48
CA TYR A 47 0.88 11.70 -8.53
C TYR A 47 0.27 12.91 -7.80
N ASP A 48 -1.05 12.94 -7.69
CA ASP A 48 -1.78 13.93 -6.90
C ASP A 48 -1.86 13.47 -5.44
N LEU A 49 -1.07 14.09 -4.57
CA LEU A 49 -0.95 13.71 -3.16
C LEU A 49 -2.28 13.82 -2.40
N SER A 50 -3.23 14.65 -2.84
CA SER A 50 -4.53 14.80 -2.17
C SER A 50 -5.40 13.54 -2.22
N LYS A 51 -5.09 12.61 -3.14
CA LYS A 51 -5.77 11.32 -3.31
C LYS A 51 -5.27 10.24 -2.35
N PHE A 52 -4.22 10.50 -1.60
CA PHE A 52 -3.60 9.55 -0.69
C PHE A 52 -3.92 9.90 0.76
N GLU A 53 -3.94 8.88 1.62
CA GLU A 53 -4.12 9.08 3.06
C GLU A 53 -2.81 9.54 3.72
N GLY A 54 -1.68 9.13 3.15
CA GLY A 54 -0.35 9.51 3.60
C GLY A 54 0.73 9.01 2.65
N VAL A 55 1.97 9.38 2.96
CA VAL A 55 3.17 8.96 2.24
C VAL A 55 4.09 8.19 3.16
N VAL A 56 4.67 7.11 2.64
CA VAL A 56 5.78 6.39 3.27
C VAL A 56 7.03 6.58 2.42
N LEU A 57 8.11 7.00 3.08
CA LEU A 57 9.43 7.17 2.50
C LEU A 57 10.25 5.90 2.76
N ALA A 58 10.42 5.07 1.73
CA ALA A 58 11.30 3.91 1.74
C ALA A 58 12.77 4.32 1.80
N ASP A 59 13.66 3.43 2.23
CA ASP A 59 15.09 3.69 2.20
C ASP A 59 15.57 4.02 0.77
N GLY A 60 16.41 5.05 0.65
CA GLY A 60 16.88 5.54 -0.65
C GLY A 60 15.83 6.30 -1.48
N TRP A 61 14.67 6.68 -0.93
CA TRP A 61 13.64 7.45 -1.65
C TRP A 61 14.18 8.72 -2.34
N SER A 62 15.17 9.38 -1.75
CA SER A 62 15.79 10.59 -2.29
C SER A 62 16.71 10.34 -3.49
N GLU A 63 17.05 9.09 -3.80
CA GLU A 63 17.94 8.72 -4.91
C GLU A 63 17.23 8.65 -6.27
N SER A 64 15.89 8.68 -6.26
CA SER A 64 15.04 8.75 -7.45
C SER A 64 14.43 10.15 -7.56
N PHE A 65 14.66 10.86 -8.67
CA PHE A 65 14.11 12.21 -8.84
C PHE A 65 12.58 12.28 -8.66
N PRO A 66 11.76 11.38 -9.27
CA PRO A 66 10.33 11.34 -9.01
C PRO A 66 9.96 11.25 -7.52
N SER A 67 10.59 10.32 -6.81
CA SER A 67 10.32 10.04 -5.39
C SER A 67 10.81 11.19 -4.50
N ALA A 68 11.97 11.77 -4.81
CA ALA A 68 12.51 12.93 -4.11
C ALA A 68 11.59 14.15 -4.24
N ALA A 69 11.05 14.41 -5.43
CA ALA A 69 10.15 15.54 -5.66
C ALA A 69 8.84 15.38 -4.86
N LEU A 70 8.21 14.20 -4.95
CA LEU A 70 6.98 13.88 -4.22
C LEU A 70 7.19 13.87 -2.70
N GLY A 71 8.32 13.37 -2.21
CA GLY A 71 8.62 13.36 -0.78
C GLY A 71 8.82 14.76 -0.22
N CYS A 72 9.50 15.64 -0.96
CA CYS A 72 9.61 17.05 -0.60
C CYS A 72 8.24 17.75 -0.59
N GLU A 73 7.39 17.46 -1.57
CA GLU A 73 6.02 18.00 -1.61
C GLU A 73 5.20 17.51 -0.40
N ALA A 74 5.25 16.21 -0.08
CA ALA A 74 4.56 15.63 1.07
C ALA A 74 4.96 16.31 2.40
N LEU A 75 6.27 16.47 2.61
CA LEU A 75 6.82 17.10 3.82
C LEU A 75 6.46 18.59 3.94
N THR A 76 6.20 19.28 2.82
CA THR A 76 5.87 20.71 2.80
C THR A 76 4.37 21.01 2.80
N THR A 77 3.52 19.99 2.58
CA THR A 77 2.06 20.12 2.48
C THR A 77 1.30 19.63 3.71
N ASP A 78 1.99 19.43 4.84
CA ASP A 78 1.41 18.90 6.11
C ASP A 78 0.71 17.54 5.93
N MET A 79 1.13 16.76 4.94
CA MET A 79 0.65 15.40 4.75
C MET A 79 1.31 14.46 5.75
N CYS A 80 0.54 13.50 6.27
CA CYS A 80 1.08 12.43 7.10
C CYS A 80 2.19 11.69 6.33
N THR A 81 3.42 11.84 6.80
CA THR A 81 4.61 11.30 6.16
C THR A 81 5.37 10.46 7.18
N MET A 82 5.67 9.21 6.84
CA MET A 82 6.40 8.27 7.69
C MET A 82 7.66 7.78 7.00
N GLU A 83 8.73 7.54 7.77
CA GLU A 83 9.91 6.83 7.26
C GLU A 83 9.72 5.32 7.40
N ALA A 84 10.48 4.54 6.61
CA ALA A 84 10.43 3.07 6.65
C ALA A 84 10.60 2.48 8.05
N ARG A 85 11.49 3.07 8.86
CA ARG A 85 11.70 2.65 10.26
C ARG A 85 10.43 2.74 11.10
N ASP A 86 9.60 3.76 10.89
CA ASP A 86 8.38 4.00 11.66
C ASP A 86 7.32 2.94 11.31
N VAL A 87 7.28 2.49 10.05
CA VAL A 87 6.41 1.39 9.60
C VAL A 87 6.75 0.09 10.32
N TYR A 88 8.04 -0.19 10.53
CA TYR A 88 8.49 -1.41 11.19
C TYR A 88 8.15 -1.49 12.69
N GLU A 89 7.77 -0.38 13.32
CA GLU A 89 7.27 -0.36 14.70
C GLU A 89 5.87 -1.00 14.84
N TYR A 90 5.10 -1.03 13.75
CA TYR A 90 3.78 -1.64 13.72
C TYR A 90 3.89 -3.15 13.45
N ALA A 91 3.20 -3.96 14.26
CA ALA A 91 3.17 -5.40 14.07
C ALA A 91 2.44 -5.77 12.75
N VAL A 92 2.89 -6.86 12.14
CA VAL A 92 2.21 -7.53 11.02
C VAL A 92 0.75 -7.85 11.41
N ASN A 93 -0.19 -7.61 10.50
CA ASN A 93 -1.61 -7.76 10.76
C ASN A 93 -2.13 -9.11 10.24
N THR A 94 -2.47 -10.00 11.16
CA THR A 94 -3.10 -11.29 10.84
C THR A 94 -4.63 -11.23 10.79
N THR A 95 -5.24 -10.04 10.87
CA THR A 95 -6.70 -9.90 10.72
C THR A 95 -7.04 -9.61 9.27
N CYS A 96 -7.86 -10.45 8.66
CA CYS A 96 -8.35 -10.26 7.30
C CYS A 96 -9.19 -8.99 7.19
N GLY A 97 -8.77 -8.04 6.35
CA GLY A 97 -9.49 -6.79 6.11
C GLY A 97 -10.79 -6.93 5.31
N HIS A 98 -11.10 -8.13 4.79
CA HIS A 98 -12.37 -8.40 4.11
C HIS A 98 -13.41 -9.03 5.06
N CYS A 99 -13.10 -10.15 5.73
CA CYS A 99 -14.04 -10.85 6.59
C CYS A 99 -13.88 -10.57 8.10
N GLY A 100 -12.79 -9.93 8.51
CA GLY A 100 -12.49 -9.64 9.92
C GLY A 100 -11.96 -10.82 10.74
N GLU A 101 -11.84 -12.01 10.14
CA GLU A 101 -11.28 -13.18 10.82
C GLU A 101 -9.77 -13.06 11.04
N VAL A 102 -9.29 -13.59 12.17
CA VAL A 102 -7.85 -13.71 12.45
C VAL A 102 -7.34 -14.97 11.76
N ASP A 103 -6.42 -14.79 10.82
CA ASP A 103 -5.79 -15.83 10.03
C ASP A 103 -4.28 -15.54 9.91
N PRO A 104 -3.39 -16.44 10.38
CA PRO A 104 -1.93 -16.24 10.29
C PRO A 104 -1.42 -16.18 8.84
N GLU A 105 -2.20 -16.63 7.86
CA GLU A 105 -1.88 -16.56 6.44
C GLU A 105 -2.51 -15.34 5.74
N ALA A 106 -3.22 -14.47 6.47
CA ALA A 106 -3.71 -13.22 5.91
C ALA A 106 -2.53 -12.32 5.50
N ALA A 107 -2.49 -11.95 4.22
CA ALA A 107 -1.43 -11.13 3.65
C ALA A 107 -1.98 -10.19 2.56
N PRO A 108 -1.33 -9.05 2.29
CA PRO A 108 -1.65 -8.20 1.15
C PRO A 108 -1.57 -8.96 -0.17
N VAL A 109 -2.45 -8.62 -1.11
CA VAL A 109 -2.43 -9.17 -2.47
C VAL A 109 -2.22 -8.02 -3.45
N TYR A 110 -1.30 -8.20 -4.40
CA TYR A 110 -1.06 -7.22 -5.45
C TYR A 110 -2.08 -7.37 -6.57
N ARG A 111 -2.89 -6.32 -6.82
CA ARG A 111 -3.90 -6.26 -7.87
C ARG A 111 -3.96 -4.86 -8.45
N ASP A 112 -4.13 -4.77 -9.77
CA ASP A 112 -4.38 -3.52 -10.49
C ASP A 112 -3.37 -2.38 -10.16
N GLY A 113 -2.10 -2.74 -9.91
CA GLY A 113 -1.04 -1.79 -9.60
C GLY A 113 -0.95 -1.36 -8.13
N MET A 114 -1.63 -2.07 -7.23
CA MET A 114 -1.77 -1.72 -5.82
C MET A 114 -1.76 -2.96 -4.92
N TRP A 115 -1.21 -2.81 -3.72
CA TRP A 115 -1.37 -3.79 -2.64
C TRP A 115 -2.67 -3.54 -1.89
N THR A 116 -3.47 -4.58 -1.68
CA THR A 116 -4.62 -4.53 -0.77
C THR A 116 -4.16 -4.48 0.69
N VAL A 117 -5.07 -4.24 1.63
CA VAL A 117 -4.84 -4.66 3.04
C VAL A 117 -4.67 -6.18 3.13
N SER A 118 -4.25 -6.71 4.27
CA SER A 118 -4.12 -8.15 4.49
C SER A 118 -5.45 -8.89 4.29
N VAL A 119 -5.48 -9.91 3.43
CA VAL A 119 -6.69 -10.71 3.14
C VAL A 119 -6.37 -12.19 3.31
N CYS A 120 -7.25 -12.94 3.97
CA CYS A 120 -7.06 -14.38 4.18
C CYS A 120 -7.20 -15.18 2.86
N PRO A 121 -6.51 -16.33 2.72
CA PRO A 121 -6.57 -17.17 1.52
C PRO A 121 -7.99 -17.56 1.10
N GLY A 122 -8.90 -17.74 2.07
CA GLY A 122 -10.30 -18.04 1.80
C GLY A 122 -11.05 -16.90 1.08
N CYS A 123 -10.81 -15.65 1.48
CA CYS A 123 -11.42 -14.49 0.81
C CYS A 123 -10.79 -14.23 -0.56
N VAL A 124 -9.49 -14.46 -0.71
CA VAL A 124 -8.81 -14.40 -2.02
C VAL A 124 -9.39 -15.45 -2.97
N SER A 125 -9.48 -16.70 -2.51
CA SER A 125 -10.06 -17.80 -3.29
C SER A 125 -11.52 -17.56 -3.65
N ALA A 126 -12.32 -17.00 -2.73
CA ALA A 126 -13.70 -16.63 -2.99
C ALA A 126 -13.81 -15.53 -4.05
N HIS A 127 -12.92 -14.53 -4.03
CA HIS A 127 -12.87 -13.50 -5.06
C HIS A 127 -12.48 -14.07 -6.43
N GLU A 128 -11.50 -14.98 -6.50
CA GLU A 128 -11.03 -15.60 -7.74
C GLU A 128 -12.04 -16.60 -8.35
N SER A 129 -12.76 -17.33 -7.51
CA SER A 129 -13.68 -18.39 -7.94
C SER A 129 -15.07 -17.88 -8.37
N LEU A 130 -15.40 -16.63 -8.06
CA LEU A 130 -16.74 -16.06 -8.21
C LEU A 130 -16.64 -14.71 -8.95
N ARG A 131 -17.03 -14.52 -10.21
CA ARG A 131 -18.43 -14.48 -10.75
C ARG A 131 -19.54 -13.98 -9.80
N PHE A 132 -19.24 -13.50 -8.59
CA PHE A 132 -20.25 -12.95 -7.67
C PHE A 132 -20.14 -11.42 -7.62
N PRO A 133 -21.18 -10.67 -8.00
CA PRO A 133 -21.20 -9.23 -7.81
C PRO A 133 -21.22 -8.91 -6.31
N GLY A 134 -20.14 -8.33 -5.78
CA GLY A 134 -20.09 -7.80 -4.41
C GLY A 134 -18.92 -8.24 -3.54
N ILE A 135 -18.10 -9.21 -3.96
CA ILE A 135 -16.81 -9.49 -3.30
C ILE A 135 -15.75 -8.71 -4.06
N VAL A 136 -15.54 -7.46 -3.66
CA VAL A 136 -14.43 -6.63 -4.15
C VAL A 136 -13.38 -6.69 -3.05
N LEU A 137 -12.19 -7.21 -3.37
CA LEU A 137 -11.06 -7.06 -2.46
C LEU A 137 -10.92 -5.56 -2.17
N PRO A 138 -10.65 -5.15 -0.93
CA PRO A 138 -10.45 -3.74 -0.59
C PRO A 138 -9.17 -3.21 -1.26
N VAL A 139 -9.29 -2.90 -2.54
CA VAL A 139 -8.45 -1.97 -3.28
C VAL A 139 -9.04 -0.58 -3.07
N ALA A 140 -8.18 0.43 -2.88
CA ALA A 140 -8.63 1.80 -2.91
C ALA A 140 -9.24 2.09 -4.30
N ALA A 141 -10.41 2.73 -4.33
CA ALA A 141 -11.11 3.09 -5.56
C ALA A 141 -10.59 4.42 -6.14
#